data_AF-A0A0N4TCN7-F1
#
_entry.id   AF-A0A0N4TCN7-F1
#
_cell.length_a   1.000
_cell.length_b   1.000
_cell.length_c   1.000
_cell.angle_alpha   90.00
_cell.angle_beta   90.00
_cell.angle_gamma   90.00
#
_symmetry.space_group_name_H-M   'P 1'
#
loop_
_entity.id
_entity.type
_entity.pdbx_description
1 polymer ?
#
loop_
_entity_poly.entity_id
_entity_poly.type
_entity_poly.pdbx_seq_one_letter_code
_entity_poly.pdbx_strand_id
1 'polypeptide(L)'
;MRRKLKDKYPIEDIVYLWANSPPTVIPVEVSEELLSGFYEFKEAVAEDCAGNYTVGIYSCIDVLITFTGASSEAFWRIFIPSILLILASWLHFWVHGSWSVPRTISAAVPFFIFASITVNFN
;
A
#
# COMPACT_ATOMS: atom_id res chain seq x y z
N MET A 1 -10.56 -0.77 2.02
CA MET A 1 -11.38 -1.98 1.85
C MET A 1 -12.53 -1.92 2.85
N ARG A 2 -13.76 -2.28 2.44
CA ARG A 2 -14.94 -2.28 3.32
C ARG A 2 -15.55 -3.67 3.37
N ARG A 3 -15.91 -4.18 4.55
CA ARG A 3 -16.52 -5.50 4.73
C ARG A 3 -17.76 -5.40 5.62
N LYS A 4 -18.90 -5.82 5.07
CA LYS A 4 -20.19 -5.88 5.77
C LYS A 4 -20.60 -7.31 6.08
N LEU A 5 -21.02 -7.55 7.31
CA LEU A 5 -21.62 -8.81 7.76
C LEU A 5 -23.08 -8.56 8.15
N LYS A 6 -23.98 -9.41 7.67
CA LYS A 6 -25.42 -9.33 7.90
C LYS A 6 -25.96 -10.72 8.21
N ASP A 7 -26.90 -10.78 9.16
CA ASP A 7 -27.65 -11.99 9.49
C ASP A 7 -29.09 -12.00 8.95
N LYS A 8 -29.74 -13.15 9.13
CA LYS A 8 -31.12 -13.41 8.70
C LYS A 8 -32.18 -12.88 9.67
N TYR A 9 -31.82 -12.53 10.89
CA TYR A 9 -32.77 -12.09 11.91
C TYR A 9 -32.96 -10.57 11.89
N PRO A 10 -34.21 -10.09 12.05
CA PRO A 10 -34.49 -8.67 12.03
C PRO A 10 -34.08 -7.99 13.34
N ILE A 11 -34.05 -6.66 13.32
CA ILE A 11 -33.48 -5.84 14.41
C ILE A 11 -34.29 -5.91 15.72
N GLU A 12 -35.58 -6.25 15.63
CA GLU A 12 -36.44 -6.49 16.79
C GLU A 12 -36.04 -7.72 17.61
N ASP A 13 -35.40 -8.71 16.97
CA ASP A 13 -34.96 -9.94 17.63
C ASP A 13 -33.52 -9.81 18.14
N ILE A 14 -32.60 -9.33 17.28
CA ILE A 14 -31.18 -9.19 17.61
C ILE A 14 -30.58 -7.90 17.06
N VAL A 15 -29.75 -7.26 17.88
CA VAL A 15 -28.97 -6.07 17.51
C VAL A 15 -27.50 -6.36 17.73
N TYR A 16 -26.72 -6.21 16.66
CA TYR A 16 -25.27 -6.26 16.74
C TYR A 16 -24.72 -4.87 17.06
N LEU A 17 -23.83 -4.82 18.04
CA LEU A 17 -23.12 -3.61 18.45
C LEU A 17 -21.66 -3.96 18.66
N TRP A 18 -20.77 -3.05 18.26
CA TRP A 18 -19.35 -3.17 18.60
C TRP A 18 -19.11 -2.99 20.10
N ALA A 19 -18.19 -3.78 20.65
CA ALA A 19 -17.77 -3.70 22.05
C ALA A 19 -16.85 -2.48 22.32
N ASN A 20 -17.25 -1.28 21.89
CA ASN A 20 -16.50 -0.03 22.01
C ASN A 20 -16.75 0.72 23.34
N SER A 21 -17.52 0.13 24.27
CA SER A 21 -17.82 0.73 25.58
C SER A 21 -16.57 0.75 26.49
N PRO A 22 -16.25 1.87 27.14
CA PRO A 22 -14.93 2.11 27.71
C PRO A 22 -14.56 1.26 28.94
N PRO A 23 -13.24 1.06 29.20
CA PRO A 23 -12.12 1.55 28.39
C PRO A 23 -11.28 0.40 27.79
N THR A 24 -10.93 0.56 26.51
CA THR A 24 -9.75 -0.07 25.86
C THR A 24 -9.90 -1.48 25.30
N VAL A 25 -11.00 -1.78 24.59
CA VAL A 25 -11.00 -2.92 23.65
C VAL A 25 -10.95 -2.37 22.24
N ILE A 26 -9.86 -2.67 21.52
CA ILE A 26 -9.76 -2.40 20.09
C ILE A 26 -10.59 -3.52 19.42
N PRO A 27 -11.76 -3.23 18.82
CA PRO A 27 -12.68 -4.28 18.37
C PRO A 27 -12.15 -5.06 17.16
N VAL A 28 -11.09 -4.56 16.53
CA VAL A 28 -10.49 -5.14 15.33
C VAL A 28 -9.02 -5.38 15.61
N GLU A 29 -8.66 -6.63 15.82
CA GLU A 29 -7.27 -7.06 15.83
C GLU A 29 -6.75 -7.10 14.39
N VAL A 30 -5.68 -6.36 14.13
CA VAL A 30 -5.00 -6.35 12.83
C VAL A 30 -3.78 -7.23 12.96
N SER A 31 -3.66 -8.24 12.09
CA SER A 31 -2.48 -9.09 12.08
C SER A 31 -1.24 -8.30 11.70
N GLU A 32 -0.11 -8.55 12.38
CA GLU A 32 1.16 -7.89 12.09
C GLU A 32 1.66 -8.17 10.66
N GLU A 33 1.21 -9.27 10.05
CA GLU A 33 1.51 -9.61 8.66
C GLU A 33 0.90 -8.64 7.64
N LEU A 34 -0.20 -7.95 7.99
CA LEU A 34 -0.77 -6.88 7.16
C LEU A 34 0.07 -5.59 7.18
N LEU A 35 1.01 -5.46 8.11
CA LEU A 35 1.90 -4.29 8.23
C LEU A 35 3.15 -4.40 7.35
N SER A 36 3.43 -5.57 6.77
CA SER A 36 4.68 -5.86 6.03
C SER A 36 4.55 -5.68 4.50
N GLY A 37 3.45 -5.10 4.01
CA GLY A 37 3.17 -4.97 2.58
C GLY A 37 3.58 -3.64 1.94
N PHE A 38 3.35 -3.50 0.63
CA PHE A 38 3.46 -2.22 -0.12
C PHE A 38 2.45 -1.15 0.33
N TYR A 39 1.48 -1.53 1.16
CA TYR A 39 0.44 -0.66 1.70
C TYR A 39 0.60 -0.64 3.21
N GLU A 40 0.73 0.55 3.78
CA GLU A 40 0.78 0.75 5.21
C GLU A 40 -0.66 0.81 5.74
N PHE A 41 -0.94 0.05 6.79
CA PHE A 41 -2.21 0.12 7.47
C PHE A 41 -2.33 1.49 8.17
N LYS A 42 -3.38 2.25 7.84
CA LYS A 42 -3.60 3.58 8.43
C LYS A 42 -4.56 3.49 9.61
N GLU A 43 -5.72 2.91 9.39
CA GLU A 43 -6.77 2.81 10.39
C GLU A 43 -7.79 1.73 10.02
N ALA A 44 -8.38 1.11 11.04
CA ALA A 44 -9.57 0.27 10.91
C ALA A 44 -10.67 0.89 11.75
N VAL A 45 -11.78 1.24 11.10
CA VAL A 45 -12.94 1.82 11.74
C VAL A 45 -14.07 0.80 11.75
N ALA A 46 -14.51 0.47 12.95
CA ALA A 46 -15.69 -0.33 13.22
C ALA A 46 -16.92 0.59 13.19
N GLU A 47 -17.87 0.32 12.29
CA GLU A 47 -19.10 1.08 12.12
C GLU A 47 -20.32 0.15 12.26
N ASP A 48 -21.36 0.63 12.93
CA ASP A 48 -22.64 -0.06 13.01
C ASP A 48 -23.51 0.33 11.80
N CYS A 49 -24.22 -0.62 11.21
CA CYS A 49 -25.12 -0.32 10.11
C CYS A 49 -26.49 -1.00 10.27
N ALA A 50 -27.51 -0.40 9.66
CA ALA A 50 -28.84 -0.98 9.56
C ALA A 50 -29.32 -0.91 8.11
N GLY A 51 -29.66 -2.07 7.54
CA GLY A 51 -30.20 -2.16 6.20
C GLY A 51 -31.71 -2.30 6.24
N ASN A 52 -32.43 -1.38 5.58
CA ASN A 52 -33.87 -1.47 5.41
C ASN A 52 -34.20 -2.20 4.09
N TYR A 53 -34.88 -3.34 4.20
CA TYR A 53 -35.28 -4.17 3.07
C TYR A 53 -36.80 -4.37 3.09
N THR A 54 -37.37 -4.80 1.97
CA THR A 54 -38.83 -5.03 1.83
C THR A 54 -39.41 -6.01 2.85
N VAL A 55 -38.57 -6.90 3.39
CA VAL A 55 -38.92 -7.93 4.37
C VAL A 55 -38.66 -7.52 5.82
N GLY A 56 -38.04 -6.36 6.07
CA GLY A 56 -37.73 -5.88 7.42
C GLY A 56 -36.43 -5.08 7.52
N ILE A 57 -36.14 -4.59 8.73
CA ILE A 57 -34.90 -3.88 9.06
C ILE A 57 -33.95 -4.87 9.73
N TYR A 58 -32.70 -4.92 9.24
CA TYR A 58 -31.69 -5.86 9.72
C TYR A 58 -30.45 -5.09 10.18
N SER A 59 -29.95 -5.44 11.36
CA SER A 59 -28.67 -4.96 11.87
C SER A 59 -27.52 -5.60 11.07
N CYS A 60 -26.47 -4.81 10.81
CA CYS A 60 -25.24 -5.25 10.18
C CYS A 60 -24.02 -4.63 10.86
N ILE A 61 -22.91 -5.35 10.75
CA ILE A 61 -21.61 -4.92 11.24
C ILE A 61 -20.77 -4.52 10.02
N ASP A 62 -20.24 -3.30 10.00
CA ASP A 62 -19.33 -2.81 8.95
C ASP A 62 -17.94 -2.55 9.51
N VAL A 63 -16.92 -2.98 8.77
CA VAL A 63 -15.51 -2.67 9.06
C VAL A 63 -14.92 -1.98 7.84
N LEU A 64 -14.48 -0.73 8.05
CA LEU A 64 -13.74 0.04 7.06
C LEU A 64 -12.25 -0.01 7.39
N ILE A 65 -11.49 -0.67 6.53
CA ILE A 65 -10.04 -0.75 6.64
C ILE A 65 -9.44 0.23 5.62
N THR A 66 -8.76 1.25 6.12
CA THR A 66 -8.06 2.24 5.30
C THR A 66 -6.59 1.89 5.26
N PHE A 67 -6.10 1.61 4.06
CA PHE A 67 -4.68 1.47 3.78
C PHE A 67 -4.19 2.75 3.12
N THR A 68 -3.03 3.23 3.55
CA THR A 68 -2.29 4.27 2.83
C THR A 68 -1.23 3.58 1.97
N GLY A 69 -1.12 3.95 0.71
CA GLY A 69 -0.07 3.41 -0.13
C GLY A 69 1.30 3.91 0.34
N ALA A 70 2.27 3.03 0.50
CA ALA A 70 3.68 3.41 0.64
C ALA A 70 4.27 3.83 -0.71
N SER A 71 3.48 4.53 -1.53
CA SER A 71 3.86 4.93 -2.89
C SER A 71 5.07 5.86 -2.89
N SER A 72 5.35 6.55 -1.77
CA SER A 72 6.54 7.38 -1.60
C SER A 72 7.84 6.56 -1.64
N GLU A 73 7.90 5.39 -0.99
CA GLU A 73 9.10 4.56 -0.96
C GLU A 73 9.42 4.00 -2.34
N ALA A 74 8.42 3.41 -3.01
CA ALA A 74 8.58 2.95 -4.39
C ALA A 74 8.93 4.11 -5.35
N PHE A 75 8.32 5.28 -5.15
CA PHE A 75 8.60 6.49 -5.92
C PHE A 75 10.06 6.93 -5.74
N TRP A 76 10.54 7.14 -4.52
CA TRP A 76 11.92 7.55 -4.26
C TRP A 76 12.93 6.54 -4.81
N ARG A 77 12.65 5.24 -4.69
CA ARG A 77 13.52 4.16 -5.15
C ARG A 77 13.63 4.05 -6.67
N ILE A 78 12.63 4.45 -7.44
CA ILE A 78 12.67 4.50 -8.91
C ILE A 78 13.15 5.87 -9.40
N PHE A 79 12.82 6.94 -8.68
CA PHE A 79 13.15 8.31 -9.03
C PHE A 79 14.66 8.58 -8.94
N ILE A 80 15.32 8.13 -7.86
CA ILE A 80 16.76 8.28 -7.65
C ILE A 80 17.58 7.66 -8.79
N PRO A 81 17.42 6.36 -9.15
CA PRO A 81 18.21 5.77 -10.22
C PRO A 81 17.84 6.34 -11.59
N SER A 82 16.59 6.78 -11.81
CA SER A 82 16.20 7.47 -13.05
C SER A 82 16.93 8.81 -13.23
N ILE A 83 17.08 9.60 -12.17
CA ILE A 83 17.88 10.84 -12.21
C ILE A 83 19.34 10.54 -12.47
N LEU A 84 19.90 9.50 -11.82
CA LEU A 84 21.28 9.09 -12.07
C LEU A 84 21.51 8.67 -13.53
N LEU A 85 20.53 8.00 -14.16
CA LEU A 85 20.57 7.68 -15.59
C LEU A 85 20.59 8.95 -16.46
N ILE A 86 19.74 9.94 -16.14
CA ILE A 86 19.70 11.22 -16.87
C ILE A 86 21.05 11.93 -16.75
N LEU A 87 21.61 12.03 -15.54
CA LEU A 87 22.90 12.68 -15.30
C LEU A 87 24.05 11.93 -16.00
N ALA A 88 24.05 10.60 -15.95
CA ALA A 88 25.06 9.79 -16.63
C ALA A 88 24.99 9.92 -18.15
N SER A 89 23.78 10.01 -18.72
CA SER A 89 23.60 10.23 -20.17
C SER A 89 24.19 11.57 -20.60
N TRP A 90 24.01 12.62 -19.79
CA TRP A 90 24.59 13.93 -20.04
C TRP A 90 26.11 13.93 -19.93
N LEU A 91 26.63 13.30 -18.87
CA LEU A 91 28.07 13.22 -18.62
C LEU A 91 28.81 12.39 -19.68
N HIS A 92 28.13 11.43 -20.32
CA HIS A 92 28.70 10.62 -21.39
C HIS A 92 29.23 11.47 -22.56
N PHE A 93 28.57 12.59 -22.88
CA PHE A 93 29.02 13.49 -23.94
C PHE A 93 30.38 14.15 -23.68
N TRP A 94 30.77 14.27 -22.41
CA TRP A 94 32.05 14.86 -22.00
C TRP A 94 33.22 13.87 -22.06
N VAL A 95 32.97 12.59 -22.35
CA VAL A 95 34.01 11.57 -22.45
C VAL A 95 34.63 11.58 -23.86
N HIS A 96 35.94 11.88 -23.91
CA HIS A 96 36.73 11.84 -25.14
C HIS A 96 36.60 10.50 -25.88
N GLY A 97 36.36 10.58 -27.20
CA GLY A 97 36.08 9.40 -28.04
C GLY A 97 37.24 8.41 -28.19
N SER A 98 38.48 8.84 -27.90
CA SER A 98 39.67 7.96 -27.94
C SER A 98 39.76 7.01 -26.74
N TRP A 99 39.00 7.27 -25.67
CA TRP A 99 39.03 6.49 -24.44
C TRP A 99 37.89 5.46 -24.45
N SER A 100 38.11 4.34 -25.14
CA SER A 100 37.05 3.32 -25.32
C SER A 100 36.62 2.66 -24.00
N VAL A 101 37.56 2.39 -23.10
CA VAL A 101 37.29 1.70 -21.81
C VAL A 101 36.48 2.58 -20.84
N PRO A 102 36.86 3.83 -20.55
CA PRO A 102 36.03 4.72 -19.72
C PRO A 102 34.64 5.00 -20.32
N ARG A 103 34.55 5.06 -21.65
CA ARG A 103 33.30 5.30 -22.37
C ARG A 103 32.33 4.12 -22.28
N THR A 104 32.80 2.89 -22.36
CA THR A 104 31.94 1.71 -22.19
C THR A 104 31.46 1.59 -20.75
N ILE A 105 32.32 1.88 -19.77
CA ILE A 105 31.96 1.87 -18.35
C ILE A 105 30.90 2.93 -18.05
N SER A 106 31.07 4.16 -18.54
CA SER A 106 30.11 5.25 -18.32
C SER A 106 28.76 5.00 -18.99
N ALA A 107 28.74 4.30 -20.14
CA ALA A 107 27.50 3.87 -20.79
C ALA A 107 26.84 2.70 -20.08
N ALA A 108 27.58 1.69 -19.61
CA ALA A 108 26.99 0.42 -19.19
C ALA A 108 26.61 0.39 -17.70
N VAL A 109 27.47 0.91 -16.83
CA VAL A 109 27.30 0.81 -15.36
C VAL A 109 25.97 1.39 -14.86
N PRO A 110 25.50 2.57 -15.32
CA PRO A 110 24.23 3.13 -14.86
C PRO A 110 23.02 2.22 -15.15
N PHE A 111 22.99 1.58 -16.33
CA PHE A 111 21.90 0.65 -16.68
C PHE A 111 22.00 -0.68 -15.93
N PHE A 112 23.21 -1.18 -15.65
CA PHE A 112 23.39 -2.37 -14.80
C PHE A 112 22.93 -2.13 -13.37
N ILE A 113 23.22 -0.95 -12.81
CA ILE A 113 22.75 -0.55 -11.48
C ILE A 113 21.21 -0.44 -11.49
N PHE A 114 20.64 0.22 -12.49
CA PHE A 114 19.18 0.31 -12.64
C PHE A 114 18.52 -1.08 -12.71
N ALA A 115 19.03 -1.96 -13.58
CA ALA A 115 18.51 -3.32 -13.73
C ALA A 115 18.64 -4.13 -12.43
N SER A 116 19.80 -4.07 -11.77
CA SER A 116 20.04 -4.75 -10.48
C SER A 116 19.08 -4.28 -9.40
N ILE A 117 18.84 -2.96 -9.32
CA ILE A 117 17.89 -2.37 -8.38
C ILE A 117 16.49 -2.91 -8.70
N THR A 118 16.04 -2.88 -9.96
CA THR A 118 14.69 -3.35 -10.32
C THR A 118 14.44 -4.85 -10.12
N VAL A 119 15.46 -5.70 -10.33
CA VAL A 119 15.32 -7.17 -10.23
C VAL A 119 15.25 -7.65 -8.78
N ASN A 120 15.88 -6.96 -7.84
CA ASN A 120 15.83 -7.34 -6.42
C ASN A 120 14.45 -7.08 -5.74
N PHE A 121 13.46 -6.58 -6.48
CA PHE A 121 12.13 -6.24 -5.95
C PHE A 121 10.98 -7.14 -6.42
N ASN A 122 11.23 -8.15 -7.27
CA ASN A 122 10.24 -9.14 -7.69
C ASN A 122 10.49 -10.49 -7.03
#